data_AF-I1C0R1-F1
#
_entry.id   AF-I1C0R1-F1
#
_cell.length_a   1.000
_cell.length_b   1.000
_cell.length_c   1.000
_cell.angle_alpha   90.00
_cell.angle_beta   90.00
_cell.angle_gamma   90.00
#
_symmetry.space_group_name_H-M   'P 1'
#
loop_
_entity.id
_entity.type
_entity.pdbx_description
1 polymer ?
#
loop_
_entity_poly.entity_id
_entity_poly.type
_entity_poly.pdbx_seq_one_letter_code
_entity_poly.pdbx_strand_id
1 'polypeptide(L)'
;MLALPIIGAYEFSKNSQILDVAMGGLLGVVISPLAPFYYFLSSIRNTFGVERNALSVDYLRRRAEGMLCLDFAYSNIAIVGSSGTGKSSLVNALLGYKHDHPKRAVVGEVETTIEPKAYRHPILSTIALWDMPGIGTLRHPSKYFFKNYCLGAFDALLIVFDDRLMATDIDLARKANQYDVPVFFIKNKADQAS
;
A
#
# COMPACT_ATOMS: atom_id res chain seq x y z
N MET A 1 1.60 -50.01 12.08
CA MET A 1 2.14 -49.73 10.73
C MET A 1 1.08 -50.20 9.73
N LEU A 2 0.25 -49.30 9.21
CA LEU A 2 -0.75 -49.63 8.17
C LEU A 2 -0.87 -48.43 7.23
N ALA A 3 -0.71 -48.73 5.94
CA ALA A 3 -0.48 -47.80 4.83
C ALA A 3 -1.78 -47.23 4.27
N LEU A 4 -1.69 -46.00 3.75
CA LEU A 4 -2.70 -45.37 2.88
C LEU A 4 -2.57 -45.89 1.45
N PRO A 5 -3.68 -46.08 0.70
CA PRO A 5 -3.64 -46.14 -0.75
C PRO A 5 -4.12 -44.82 -1.39
N ILE A 6 -3.48 -44.52 -2.51
CA ILE A 6 -3.58 -43.32 -3.34
C ILE A 6 -4.45 -43.63 -4.58
N ILE A 7 -5.32 -42.68 -4.94
CA ILE A 7 -5.86 -42.30 -6.28
C ILE A 7 -6.67 -43.34 -7.08
N GLY A 8 -7.93 -42.96 -7.36
CA GLY A 8 -8.73 -43.47 -8.47
C GLY A 8 -9.26 -42.30 -9.32
N ALA A 9 -8.97 -42.34 -10.62
CA ALA A 9 -9.33 -41.35 -11.63
C ALA A 9 -10.83 -41.38 -11.96
N TYR A 10 -11.41 -40.21 -12.24
CA TYR A 10 -12.75 -40.09 -12.83
C TYR A 10 -12.66 -39.49 -14.23
N GLU A 11 -13.16 -40.26 -15.19
CA GLU A 11 -13.29 -39.94 -16.61
C GLU A 11 -14.53 -39.06 -16.81
N PHE A 12 -14.40 -37.94 -17.52
CA PHE A 12 -15.44 -36.92 -17.61
C PHE A 12 -16.24 -37.02 -18.93
N SER A 13 -17.56 -37.25 -18.80
CA SER A 13 -18.53 -37.04 -19.88
C SER A 13 -18.80 -35.53 -20.05
N LYS A 14 -18.62 -35.04 -21.28
CA LYS A 14 -18.85 -33.64 -21.69
C LYS A 14 -20.30 -33.23 -21.41
N ASN A 15 -20.57 -32.42 -20.37
CA ASN A 15 -21.59 -31.35 -20.36
C ASN A 15 -21.76 -30.56 -19.03
N SER A 16 -20.69 -30.23 -18.29
CA SER A 16 -20.81 -29.38 -17.07
C SER A 16 -19.64 -28.40 -16.85
N GLN A 17 -19.06 -27.85 -17.91
CA GLN A 17 -17.88 -26.97 -17.82
C GLN A 17 -18.05 -25.64 -17.07
N ILE A 18 -19.28 -25.21 -16.73
CA ILE A 18 -19.53 -23.88 -16.14
C ILE A 18 -19.86 -23.97 -14.65
N LEU A 19 -20.46 -25.05 -14.16
CA LEU A 19 -20.83 -25.19 -12.74
C LEU A 19 -19.77 -25.89 -11.88
N ASP A 20 -18.95 -26.76 -12.45
CA ASP A 20 -17.89 -27.45 -11.68
C ASP A 20 -16.68 -26.53 -11.38
N VAL A 21 -16.46 -25.49 -12.19
CA VAL A 21 -15.45 -24.44 -11.91
C VAL A 21 -15.84 -23.59 -10.70
N ALA A 22 -17.13 -23.33 -10.53
CA ALA A 22 -17.63 -22.48 -9.45
C ALA A 22 -17.48 -23.13 -8.06
N MET A 23 -17.61 -24.45 -7.98
CA MET A 23 -17.56 -25.16 -6.69
C MET A 23 -16.16 -25.75 -6.39
N GLY A 24 -15.36 -26.09 -7.41
CA GLY A 24 -13.96 -26.50 -7.23
C GLY A 24 -13.00 -25.34 -6.95
N GLY A 25 -13.31 -24.12 -7.41
CA GLY A 25 -12.49 -22.92 -7.15
C GLY A 25 -12.66 -22.33 -5.75
N LEU A 26 -13.76 -22.65 -5.06
CA LEU A 26 -14.15 -21.98 -3.81
C LEU A 26 -13.43 -22.49 -2.56
N LEU A 27 -12.76 -23.64 -2.60
CA LEU A 27 -12.13 -24.25 -1.42
C LEU A 27 -10.69 -24.78 -1.62
N GLY A 28 -10.15 -24.82 -2.83
CA GLY A 28 -9.03 -25.74 -3.13
C GLY A 28 -7.78 -25.22 -3.85
N VAL A 29 -7.67 -23.96 -4.27
CA VAL A 29 -6.52 -23.54 -5.11
C VAL A 29 -5.91 -22.23 -4.64
N VAL A 30 -4.86 -22.36 -3.81
CA VAL A 30 -3.82 -21.37 -3.52
C VAL A 30 -4.33 -20.13 -2.79
N ILE A 31 -3.96 -19.98 -1.51
CA ILE A 31 -3.96 -18.67 -0.83
C ILE A 31 -3.27 -17.71 -1.79
N SER A 32 -4.02 -16.76 -2.38
CA SER A 32 -3.48 -15.82 -3.36
C SER A 32 -2.13 -15.32 -2.84
N PRO A 33 -1.06 -15.28 -3.66
CA PRO A 33 0.22 -14.70 -3.22
C PRO A 33 0.07 -13.27 -2.68
N LEU A 34 -1.05 -12.59 -3.01
CA LEU A 34 -1.40 -11.26 -2.52
C LEU A 34 -2.25 -11.26 -1.23
N ALA A 35 -2.73 -12.41 -0.76
CA ALA A 35 -3.55 -12.50 0.45
C ALA A 35 -2.89 -11.87 1.68
N PRO A 36 -1.57 -12.06 1.94
CA PRO A 36 -0.90 -11.35 3.04
C PRO A 36 -1.02 -9.82 2.91
N PHE A 37 -0.94 -9.27 1.70
CA PHE A 37 -1.11 -7.83 1.47
C PHE A 37 -2.55 -7.37 1.69
N TYR A 38 -3.55 -8.16 1.28
CA TYR A 38 -4.95 -7.83 1.57
C TYR A 38 -5.25 -7.86 3.07
N TYR A 39 -4.76 -8.87 3.79
CA TYR A 39 -4.90 -8.94 5.24
C TYR A 39 -4.18 -7.78 5.92
N PHE A 40 -2.95 -7.46 5.49
CA PHE A 40 -2.21 -6.30 5.98
C PHE A 40 -3.02 -5.01 5.80
N LEU A 41 -3.42 -4.69 4.58
CA LEU A 41 -4.19 -3.47 4.28
C LEU A 41 -5.53 -3.41 5.02
N SER A 42 -6.24 -4.54 5.12
CA SER A 42 -7.48 -4.62 5.90
C SER A 42 -7.24 -4.46 7.40
N SER A 43 -6.11 -4.90 7.92
CA SER A 43 -5.77 -4.81 9.34
C SER A 43 -5.40 -3.39 9.78
N ILE A 44 -4.80 -2.58 8.89
CA ILE A 44 -4.43 -1.18 9.18
C ILE A 44 -5.64 -0.42 9.75
N ARG A 45 -6.83 -0.63 9.18
CA ARG A 45 -8.06 0.04 9.64
C ARG A 45 -8.49 -0.39 11.04
N ASN A 46 -8.47 -1.69 11.32
CA ASN A 46 -9.03 -2.25 12.55
C ASN A 46 -8.07 -2.11 13.75
N THR A 47 -6.76 -2.15 13.49
CA THR A 47 -5.73 -2.16 14.54
C THR A 47 -5.38 -0.76 15.02
N PHE A 48 -5.52 0.27 14.18
CA PHE A 48 -5.05 1.63 14.48
C PHE A 48 -6.18 2.67 14.53
N GLY A 49 -7.36 2.26 15.03
CA GLY A 49 -8.45 3.17 15.42
C GLY A 49 -8.08 4.02 16.65
N VAL A 50 -6.95 4.71 16.60
CA VAL A 50 -6.44 5.57 17.66
C VAL A 50 -7.30 6.84 17.69
N GLU A 51 -7.81 7.22 18.87
CA GLU A 51 -8.37 8.55 19.09
C GLU A 51 -7.24 9.58 18.93
N ARG A 52 -7.21 10.23 17.76
CA ARG A 52 -6.29 11.34 17.49
C ARG A 52 -6.83 12.63 18.12
N ASN A 53 -5.96 13.58 18.46
CA ASN A 53 -6.41 14.91 18.92
C ASN A 53 -7.31 15.58 17.87
N ALA A 54 -8.59 15.75 18.19
CA ALA A 54 -9.61 16.14 17.22
C ALA A 54 -9.33 17.51 16.53
N LEU A 55 -8.87 18.51 17.29
CA LEU A 55 -8.71 19.87 16.75
C LEU A 55 -7.54 20.00 15.76
N SER A 56 -6.38 19.40 16.08
CA SER A 56 -5.21 19.46 15.19
C SER A 56 -5.43 18.63 13.93
N VAL A 57 -6.12 17.49 14.07
CA VAL A 57 -6.46 16.59 12.97
C VAL A 57 -7.50 17.23 12.06
N ASP A 58 -8.53 17.89 12.59
CA ASP A 58 -9.56 18.56 11.77
C ASP A 58 -8.98 19.66 10.89
N TYR A 59 -8.04 20.46 11.40
CA TYR A 59 -7.34 21.46 10.60
C TYR A 59 -6.54 20.81 9.46
N LEU A 60 -5.78 19.76 9.78
CA LEU A 60 -4.98 19.05 8.77
C LEU A 60 -5.85 18.35 7.73
N ARG A 61 -6.98 17.77 8.14
CA ARG A 61 -7.95 17.15 7.24
C ARG A 61 -8.53 18.15 6.25
N ARG A 62 -9.01 19.30 6.72
CA ARG A 62 -9.51 20.37 5.84
C ARG A 62 -8.44 20.90 4.89
N ARG A 63 -7.21 21.03 5.37
CA ARG A 63 -6.08 21.45 4.52
C ARG A 63 -5.78 20.40 3.45
N ALA A 64 -5.78 19.11 3.82
CA ALA A 64 -5.51 18.01 2.91
C ALA A 64 -6.65 17.82 1.88
N GLU A 65 -7.91 17.99 2.27
CA GLU A 65 -9.06 18.09 1.35
C GLU A 65 -8.83 19.19 0.32
N GLY A 66 -8.50 20.41 0.76
CA GLY A 66 -8.33 21.54 -0.15
C GLY A 66 -7.09 21.46 -1.05
N MET A 67 -5.99 20.89 -0.55
CA MET A 67 -4.71 20.85 -1.28
C MET A 67 -4.50 19.60 -2.12
N LEU A 68 -4.96 18.45 -1.64
CA LEU A 68 -4.70 17.14 -2.24
C LEU A 68 -5.98 16.46 -2.69
N CYS A 69 -7.15 17.04 -2.43
CA CYS A 69 -8.45 16.41 -2.67
C CYS A 69 -8.58 15.07 -1.94
N LEU A 70 -8.05 14.99 -0.70
CA LEU A 70 -8.26 13.81 0.15
C LEU A 70 -9.76 13.63 0.41
N ASP A 71 -10.22 12.39 0.27
CA ASP A 71 -11.58 12.01 0.56
C ASP A 71 -11.57 11.08 1.77
N PHE A 72 -12.05 11.57 2.91
CA PHE A 72 -12.09 10.84 4.17
C PHE A 72 -13.25 9.83 4.27
N ALA A 73 -14.06 9.67 3.21
CA ALA A 73 -14.90 8.48 3.08
C ALA A 73 -14.07 7.20 2.85
N TYR A 74 -12.78 7.36 2.56
CA TYR A 74 -11.83 6.27 2.33
C TYR A 74 -10.69 6.33 3.35
N SER A 75 -10.08 5.17 3.58
CA SER A 75 -8.82 5.07 4.31
C SER A 75 -7.66 5.47 3.40
N ASN A 76 -7.04 6.61 3.71
CA ASN A 76 -5.97 7.21 2.92
C ASN A 76 -4.61 6.76 3.47
N ILE A 77 -3.91 5.93 2.71
CA ILE A 77 -2.59 5.39 3.07
C ILE A 77 -1.54 6.05 2.17
N ALA A 78 -0.59 6.76 2.76
CA ALA A 78 0.50 7.39 2.01
C ALA A 78 1.72 6.47 1.93
N ILE A 79 2.25 6.31 0.71
CA ILE A 79 3.50 5.60 0.43
C ILE A 79 4.59 6.65 0.25
N VAL A 80 5.52 6.74 1.20
CA VAL A 80 6.56 7.78 1.28
C VAL A 80 7.95 7.17 1.30
N GLY A 81 8.97 7.97 1.02
CA GLY A 81 10.37 7.54 0.95
C GLY A 81 11.15 8.31 -0.11
N SER A 82 12.48 8.18 -0.08
CA SER A 82 13.39 8.83 -1.02
C SER A 82 13.09 8.48 -2.49
N SER A 83 13.59 9.27 -3.43
CA SER A 83 13.50 8.90 -4.86
C SER A 83 14.24 7.58 -5.11
N GLY A 84 13.73 6.74 -6.01
CA GLY A 84 14.37 5.47 -6.39
C GLY A 84 14.20 4.30 -5.40
N THR A 85 13.53 4.49 -4.25
CA THR A 85 13.29 3.42 -3.26
C THR A 85 12.18 2.43 -3.68
N GLY A 86 11.48 2.70 -4.79
CA GLY A 86 10.49 1.78 -5.38
C GLY A 86 9.05 1.94 -4.88
N LYS A 87 8.68 3.11 -4.38
CA LYS A 87 7.31 3.46 -3.94
C LYS A 87 6.23 3.12 -4.99
N SER A 88 6.38 3.62 -6.22
CA SER A 88 5.42 3.38 -7.30
C SER A 88 5.29 1.90 -7.68
N SER A 89 6.38 1.14 -7.57
CA SER A 89 6.38 -0.32 -7.76
C SER A 89 5.61 -1.02 -6.64
N LEU A 90 5.79 -0.61 -5.39
CA LEU A 90 5.02 -1.11 -4.25
C LEU A 90 3.53 -0.79 -4.42
N VAL A 91 3.18 0.42 -4.87
CA VAL A 91 1.78 0.79 -5.17
C VAL A 91 1.18 -0.16 -6.19
N ASN A 92 1.88 -0.44 -7.30
CA ASN A 92 1.40 -1.38 -8.31
C ASN A 92 1.24 -2.80 -7.75
N ALA A 93 2.17 -3.26 -6.92
CA ALA A 93 2.09 -4.57 -6.27
C ALA A 93 0.88 -4.67 -5.34
N LEU A 94 0.65 -3.63 -4.51
CA LEU A 94 -0.52 -3.55 -3.63
C LEU A 94 -1.84 -3.47 -4.42
N LEU A 95 -1.85 -2.85 -5.60
CA LEU A 95 -3.03 -2.82 -6.49
C LEU A 95 -3.23 -4.13 -7.28
N GLY A 96 -2.25 -5.05 -7.27
CA GLY A 96 -2.24 -6.24 -8.12
C GLY A 96 -2.07 -5.93 -9.62
N TYR A 97 -1.51 -4.77 -9.96
CA TYR A 97 -1.33 -4.34 -11.35
C TYR A 97 -0.06 -4.90 -11.97
N LYS A 98 -0.21 -5.50 -13.14
CA LYS A 98 0.90 -5.96 -14.00
C LYS A 98 1.50 -4.79 -14.79
N HIS A 99 2.67 -5.01 -15.40
CA HIS A 99 3.41 -3.99 -16.15
C HIS A 99 2.65 -3.35 -17.31
N ASP A 100 1.70 -4.07 -17.91
CA ASP A 100 0.85 -3.64 -19.02
C ASP A 100 -0.47 -3.00 -18.56
N HIS A 101 -0.73 -2.94 -17.26
CA HIS A 101 -2.00 -2.42 -16.76
C HIS A 101 -2.14 -0.91 -17.04
N PRO A 102 -3.21 -0.45 -17.71
CA PRO A 102 -3.33 0.93 -18.17
C PRO A 102 -3.44 1.97 -17.04
N LYS A 103 -3.85 1.53 -15.83
CA LYS A 103 -3.98 2.41 -14.65
C LYS A 103 -2.80 2.31 -13.68
N ARG A 104 -1.69 1.69 -14.08
CA ARG A 104 -0.52 1.52 -13.19
C ARG A 104 0.15 2.85 -12.85
N ALA A 105 0.81 2.88 -11.70
CA ALA A 105 1.79 3.90 -11.39
C ALA A 105 3.00 3.80 -12.33
N VAL A 106 3.45 4.96 -12.80
CA VAL A 106 4.65 5.07 -13.63
C VAL A 106 5.86 4.83 -12.72
N VAL A 107 6.81 4.04 -13.19
CA VAL A 107 8.01 3.64 -12.42
C VAL A 107 9.24 4.10 -13.20
N GLY A 108 10.25 4.62 -12.48
CA GLY A 108 11.56 4.99 -13.00
C GLY A 108 12.55 5.25 -11.87
N GLU A 109 13.85 5.30 -12.19
CA GLU A 109 14.92 5.62 -11.22
C GLU A 109 14.97 7.12 -10.87
N VAL A 110 14.68 7.97 -11.86
CA VAL A 110 14.51 9.42 -11.68
C VAL A 110 13.14 9.69 -11.06
N GLU A 111 12.99 10.78 -10.32
CA GLU A 111 11.72 11.22 -9.74
C GLU A 111 10.62 11.30 -10.82
N THR A 112 9.79 10.26 -10.91
CA THR A 112 8.68 10.17 -11.87
C THR A 112 7.41 10.82 -11.35
N THR A 113 7.29 10.96 -10.04
CA THR A 113 6.10 11.48 -9.36
C THR A 113 6.42 12.87 -8.82
N ILE A 114 5.97 13.90 -9.54
CA ILE A 114 6.15 15.32 -9.17
C ILE A 114 5.07 15.78 -8.19
N GLU A 115 3.87 15.20 -8.29
CA GLU A 115 2.71 15.51 -7.45
C GLU A 115 2.15 14.22 -6.85
N PRO A 116 1.61 14.27 -5.61
CA PRO A 116 0.93 13.12 -5.01
C PRO A 116 -0.16 12.56 -5.91
N LYS A 117 -0.23 11.23 -6.04
CA LYS A 117 -1.25 10.57 -6.86
C LYS A 117 -1.97 9.45 -6.11
N ALA A 118 -3.30 9.54 -6.07
CA ALA A 118 -4.16 8.55 -5.44
C ALA A 118 -4.56 7.42 -6.39
N TYR A 119 -4.63 6.20 -5.85
CA TYR A 119 -5.09 5.00 -6.53
C TYR A 119 -6.11 4.29 -5.65
N ARG A 120 -7.33 4.09 -6.18
CA ARG A 120 -8.35 3.28 -5.51
C ARG A 120 -8.00 1.81 -5.66
N HIS A 121 -8.01 1.08 -4.55
CA HIS A 121 -7.73 -0.34 -4.58
C HIS A 121 -8.92 -1.11 -5.22
N PRO A 122 -8.70 -2.01 -6.20
CA PRO A 122 -9.79 -2.61 -6.98
C PRO A 122 -10.70 -3.55 -6.18
N ILE A 123 -10.15 -4.27 -5.19
CA ILE A 123 -10.91 -5.21 -4.33
C ILE A 123 -11.30 -4.54 -3.00
N LEU A 124 -10.34 -3.93 -2.30
CA LEU A 124 -10.56 -3.16 -1.07
C LEU A 124 -11.01 -1.71 -1.39
N SER A 125 -12.23 -1.55 -1.89
CA SER A 125 -12.73 -0.27 -2.41
C SER A 125 -12.69 0.91 -1.42
N THR A 126 -12.66 0.63 -0.11
CA THR A 126 -12.51 1.66 0.94
C THR A 126 -11.09 2.18 1.10
N ILE A 127 -10.11 1.67 0.36
CA ILE A 127 -8.70 2.06 0.48
C ILE A 127 -8.27 2.95 -0.69
N ALA A 128 -7.58 4.03 -0.35
CA ALA A 128 -6.85 4.90 -1.27
C ALA A 128 -5.35 4.78 -0.98
N LEU A 129 -4.58 4.32 -1.97
CA LEU A 129 -3.12 4.29 -1.91
C LEU A 129 -2.58 5.56 -2.56
N TRP A 130 -1.77 6.33 -1.84
CA TRP A 130 -1.19 7.58 -2.33
C TRP A 130 0.30 7.41 -2.61
N ASP A 131 0.66 7.44 -3.89
CA ASP A 131 2.05 7.49 -4.32
C ASP A 131 2.57 8.93 -4.13
N MET A 132 3.49 9.12 -3.18
CA MET A 132 4.01 10.44 -2.82
C MET A 132 5.32 10.75 -3.59
N PRO A 133 5.62 12.04 -3.85
CA PRO A 133 6.88 12.43 -4.48
C PRO A 133 8.11 11.99 -3.67
N GLY A 134 9.27 11.93 -4.34
CA GLY A 134 10.52 11.51 -3.72
C GLY A 134 10.99 12.51 -2.67
N ILE A 135 11.33 12.04 -1.48
CA ILE A 135 11.80 12.93 -0.41
C ILE A 135 13.26 13.32 -0.65
N GLY A 136 13.61 14.57 -0.33
CA GLY A 136 15.00 15.04 -0.32
C GLY A 136 15.47 15.57 -1.66
N THR A 137 14.57 15.73 -2.64
CA THR A 137 14.87 16.40 -3.90
C THR A 137 14.77 17.91 -3.74
N LEU A 138 15.31 18.67 -4.70
CA LEU A 138 15.22 20.14 -4.70
C LEU A 138 13.75 20.63 -4.67
N ARG A 139 12.85 19.87 -5.30
CA ARG A 139 11.41 20.18 -5.34
C ARG A 139 10.68 19.75 -4.06
N HIS A 140 11.18 18.71 -3.39
CA HIS A 140 10.54 18.12 -2.22
C HIS A 140 11.51 18.01 -1.02
N PRO A 141 11.92 19.15 -0.42
CA PRO A 141 12.85 19.14 0.71
C PRO A 141 12.30 18.40 1.92
N SER A 142 13.08 17.47 2.48
CA SER A 142 12.71 16.62 3.62
C SER A 142 12.21 17.42 4.82
N LYS A 143 12.82 18.58 5.10
CA LYS A 143 12.49 19.47 6.23
C LYS A 143 11.01 19.84 6.28
N TYR A 144 10.40 20.14 5.13
CA TYR A 144 9.02 20.64 5.05
C TYR A 144 8.03 19.59 4.53
N PHE A 145 8.52 18.44 4.06
CA PHE A 145 7.73 17.41 3.37
C PHE A 145 6.47 17.01 4.15
N PHE A 146 6.62 16.63 5.42
CA PHE A 146 5.50 16.18 6.26
C PHE A 146 4.38 17.22 6.35
N LYS A 147 4.74 18.49 6.52
CA LYS A 147 3.78 19.60 6.64
C LYS A 147 3.19 19.99 5.29
N ASN A 148 4.01 20.05 4.24
CA ASN A 148 3.58 20.46 2.90
C ASN A 148 2.53 19.51 2.34
N TYR A 149 2.68 18.21 2.60
CA TYR A 149 1.75 17.16 2.16
C TYR A 149 0.73 16.74 3.21
N CYS A 150 0.61 17.48 4.31
CA CYS A 150 -0.36 17.22 5.38
C CYS A 150 -0.36 15.75 5.84
N LEU A 151 0.83 15.14 6.01
CA LEU A 151 0.94 13.70 6.29
C LEU A 151 0.26 13.27 7.60
N GLY A 152 0.08 14.19 8.55
CA GLY A 152 -0.71 13.95 9.76
C GLY A 152 -2.21 13.74 9.54
N ALA A 153 -2.73 14.08 8.36
CA ALA A 153 -4.13 13.84 7.98
C ALA A 153 -4.38 12.41 7.47
N PHE A 154 -3.33 11.70 7.05
CA PHE A 154 -3.45 10.33 6.53
C PHE A 154 -3.78 9.34 7.64
N ASP A 155 -4.31 8.18 7.25
CA ASP A 155 -4.68 7.12 8.18
C ASP A 155 -3.53 6.17 8.47
N ALA A 156 -2.54 6.09 7.58
CA ALA A 156 -1.27 5.41 7.82
C ALA A 156 -0.18 5.91 6.85
N LEU A 157 1.08 5.74 7.25
CA LEU A 157 2.24 5.92 6.38
C LEU A 157 2.95 4.58 6.16
N LEU A 158 3.23 4.27 4.89
CA LEU A 158 4.16 3.21 4.49
C LEU A 158 5.48 3.89 4.09
N ILE A 159 6.49 3.82 4.95
CA ILE A 159 7.81 4.39 4.71
C ILE A 159 8.69 3.35 4.01
N VAL A 160 8.95 3.58 2.72
CA VAL A 160 9.72 2.67 1.86
C VAL A 160 11.17 3.11 1.80
N PHE A 161 12.06 2.22 2.21
CA PHE A 161 13.51 2.37 2.14
C PHE A 161 14.12 1.17 1.40
N ASP A 162 15.34 1.34 0.87
CA ASP A 162 16.05 0.27 0.16
C ASP A 162 17.14 -0.38 1.03
N ASP A 163 18.42 -0.04 0.81
CA ASP A 163 19.56 -0.59 1.52
C ASP A 163 19.64 -0.04 2.95
N ARG A 164 19.44 1.29 3.09
CA ARG A 164 19.65 1.99 4.36
C ARG A 164 18.43 2.76 4.80
N LEU A 165 18.03 2.56 6.05
CA LEU A 165 17.08 3.43 6.72
C LEU A 165 17.75 4.77 6.99
N MET A 166 17.26 5.85 6.38
CA MET A 166 17.87 7.17 6.48
C MET A 166 17.34 7.96 7.68
N ALA A 167 18.09 8.96 8.13
CA ALA A 167 17.64 9.88 9.18
C ALA A 167 16.32 10.59 8.80
N THR A 168 16.09 10.82 7.52
CA THR A 168 14.84 11.38 6.98
C THR A 168 13.63 10.47 7.20
N ASP A 169 13.81 9.16 7.09
CA ASP A 169 12.75 8.17 7.29
C ASP A 169 12.36 8.10 8.77
N ILE A 170 13.36 8.15 9.65
CA ILE A 170 13.18 8.19 11.10
C ILE A 170 12.50 9.50 11.54
N ASP A 171 12.90 10.64 10.95
CA ASP A 171 12.29 11.94 11.23
C ASP A 171 10.81 11.98 10.80
N LEU A 172 10.47 11.40 9.64
CA LEU A 172 9.08 11.23 9.23
C LEU A 172 8.29 10.39 10.24
N ALA A 173 8.84 9.26 10.68
CA ALA A 173 8.15 8.40 11.63
C ALA A 173 7.92 9.10 12.98
N ARG A 174 8.92 9.85 13.46
CA ARG A 174 8.79 10.66 14.67
C ARG A 174 7.72 11.74 14.54
N LYS A 175 7.67 12.43 13.39
CA LYS A 175 6.62 13.42 13.11
C LYS A 175 5.25 12.74 13.05
N ALA A 176 5.11 11.63 12.35
CA ALA A 176 3.85 10.88 12.27
C ALA A 176 3.32 10.48 13.66
N ASN A 177 4.22 10.01 14.54
CA ASN A 177 3.87 9.67 15.91
C ASN A 177 3.35 10.86 16.74
N GLN A 178 3.74 12.10 16.44
CA GLN A 178 3.19 13.30 17.09
C GLN A 178 1.73 13.58 16.70
N TYR A 179 1.25 12.99 15.61
CA TYR A 179 -0.13 13.10 15.10
C TYR A 179 -0.88 11.78 15.21
N ASP A 180 -0.34 10.82 15.96
CA ASP A 180 -0.91 9.48 16.14
C ASP A 180 -1.17 8.76 14.80
N VAL A 181 -0.36 9.05 13.77
CA VAL A 181 -0.44 8.37 12.48
C VAL A 181 0.44 7.12 12.53
N PRO A 182 -0.13 5.92 12.35
CA PRO A 182 0.64 4.68 12.36
C PRO A 182 1.60 4.62 11.17
N VAL A 183 2.78 4.05 11.43
CA VAL A 183 3.88 3.96 10.47
C VAL A 183 4.30 2.51 10.29
N PHE A 184 4.47 2.11 9.04
CA PHE A 184 5.04 0.81 8.67
C PHE A 184 6.27 1.03 7.82
N PHE A 185 7.39 0.47 8.27
CA PHE A 185 8.64 0.47 7.51
C PHE A 185 8.65 -0.70 6.53
N ILE A 186 8.91 -0.41 5.26
CA ILE A 186 8.96 -1.40 4.19
C ILE A 186 10.36 -1.38 3.59
N LYS A 187 11.12 -2.44 3.86
CA LYS A 187 12.40 -2.69 3.18
C LYS A 187 12.11 -3.21 1.78
N ASN A 188 12.51 -2.45 0.77
CA ASN A 188 12.45 -2.87 -0.62
C ASN A 188 13.82 -3.36 -1.09
N LYS A 189 13.86 -4.10 -2.21
CA LYS A 189 15.10 -4.67 -2.79
C LYS A 189 15.89 -5.55 -1.80
N ALA A 190 15.19 -6.30 -0.96
CA ALA A 190 15.82 -7.14 0.07
C ALA A 190 16.70 -8.25 -0.54
N ASP A 191 16.44 -8.64 -1.78
CA ASP A 191 17.22 -9.56 -2.60
C ASP A 191 18.58 -8.98 -3.05
N GLN A 192 18.76 -7.67 -2.96
CA GLN A 192 20.00 -6.96 -3.33
C GLN A 192 20.86 -6.59 -2.12
N ALA A 193 20.44 -6.96 -0.92
CA ALA A 193 21.21 -6.77 0.30
C ALA A 193 22.45 -7.69 0.26
N SER A 194 23.64 -7.08 0.22
CA SER A 194 24.94 -7.76 0.24
C SER A 194 25.48 -7.92 1.65
#